data_AF-A0AAN9U233-F1
#
_entry.id   AF-A0AAN9U233-F1
#
_cell.length_a   1.000
_cell.length_b   1.000
_cell.length_c   1.000
_cell.angle_alpha   90.00
_cell.angle_beta   90.00
_cell.angle_gamma   90.00
#
_symmetry.space_group_name_H-M   'P 1'
#
loop_
_entity.id
_entity.type
_entity.pdbx_description
1 polymer ?
#
loop_
_entity_poly.entity_id
_entity_poly.type
_entity_poly.pdbx_seq_one_letter_code
_entity_poly.pdbx_strand_id
1 'polypeptide(L)'
;MPSDTQVIGGHKANLHNPNTSSEAKEHSKEVLREDFNVVVDGNKTKDLDHVAVGLKGAMHNDNIPEESQFISAEKLGKIQK
;
A
#
# COMPACT_ATOMS: atom_id res chain seq x y z
N MET A 1 6.60 23.67 5.96
CA MET A 1 5.55 22.64 6.05
C MET A 1 6.22 21.28 6.01
N PRO A 2 5.70 20.25 6.70
CA PRO A 2 6.24 18.90 6.59
C PRO A 2 6.12 18.40 5.15
N SER A 3 7.07 17.59 4.71
CA SER A 3 7.01 16.86 3.44
C SER A 3 6.11 15.64 3.54
N ASP A 4 5.59 15.15 2.41
CA ASP A 4 4.72 13.98 2.35
C ASP A 4 5.35 12.75 3.00
N THR A 5 6.66 12.55 2.82
CA THR A 5 7.41 11.47 3.48
C THR A 5 7.38 11.56 5.01
N GLN A 6 7.40 12.79 5.56
CA GLN A 6 7.32 13.03 7.00
C GLN A 6 5.89 12.80 7.52
N VAL A 7 4.87 13.20 6.74
CA VAL A 7 3.45 12.96 7.08
C VAL A 7 3.15 11.46 7.09
N ILE A 8 3.52 10.75 6.03
CA ILE A 8 3.44 9.29 5.92
C ILE A 8 4.17 8.61 7.09
N GLY A 9 5.36 9.08 7.43
CA GLY A 9 6.14 8.58 8.58
C GLY A 9 5.41 8.76 9.91
N GLY A 10 4.77 9.91 10.13
CA GLY A 10 4.00 10.20 11.33
C GLY A 10 2.77 9.28 11.49
N HIS A 11 1.97 9.11 10.44
CA HIS A 11 0.85 8.17 10.47
C HIS A 11 1.31 6.72 10.68
N LYS A 12 2.42 6.32 10.08
CA LYS A 12 3.02 4.99 10.32
C LYS A 12 3.46 4.81 11.78
N ALA A 13 4.05 5.82 12.40
CA ALA A 13 4.39 5.79 13.82
C ALA A 13 3.13 5.67 14.69
N ASN A 14 2.07 6.41 14.36
CA ASN A 14 0.81 6.38 15.09
C ASN A 14 0.15 4.98 15.08
N LEU A 15 0.25 4.26 13.97
CA LEU A 15 -0.28 2.89 13.84
C LEU A 15 0.41 1.88 14.76
N HIS A 16 1.73 2.01 14.93
CA HIS A 16 2.54 1.11 15.75
C HIS A 16 2.57 1.52 17.22
N ASN A 17 2.11 2.72 17.56
CA ASN A 17 2.06 3.19 18.94
C ASN A 17 1.02 2.41 19.75
N PRO A 18 1.41 1.63 20.79
CA PRO A 18 0.47 0.89 21.62
C PRO A 18 -0.45 1.82 22.44
N ASN A 19 -0.05 3.07 22.67
CA ASN A 19 -0.79 4.04 23.47
C ASN A 19 -1.81 4.86 22.66
N THR A 20 -1.91 4.63 21.34
CA THR A 20 -2.88 5.31 20.47
C THR A 20 -4.20 4.53 20.44
N SER A 21 -5.33 5.24 20.47
CA SER A 21 -6.67 4.65 20.34
C SER A 21 -6.89 3.95 18.99
N SER A 22 -7.82 2.99 18.98
CA SER A 22 -8.19 2.27 17.75
C SER A 22 -8.71 3.22 16.66
N GLU A 23 -9.50 4.22 17.04
CA GLU A 23 -10.08 5.21 16.13
C GLU A 23 -9.00 6.07 15.47
N ALA A 24 -8.01 6.54 16.24
CA ALA A 24 -6.91 7.33 15.70
C ALA A 24 -6.01 6.50 14.77
N LYS A 25 -5.86 5.20 15.06
CA LYS A 25 -5.18 4.27 14.15
C LYS A 25 -5.97 4.08 12.87
N GLU A 26 -7.28 3.86 12.95
CA GLU A 26 -8.14 3.69 11.78
C GLU A 26 -8.11 4.90 10.86
N HIS A 27 -8.24 6.11 11.42
CA HIS A 27 -8.09 7.35 10.67
C HIS A 27 -6.70 7.47 10.01
N SER A 28 -5.63 7.08 10.70
CA SER A 28 -4.29 7.08 10.11
C SER A 28 -4.14 6.06 8.98
N LYS A 29 -4.87 4.94 9.00
CA LYS A 29 -4.88 3.98 7.88
C LYS A 29 -5.62 4.56 6.68
N GLU A 30 -6.73 5.24 6.91
CA GLU A 30 -7.55 5.87 5.87
C GLU A 30 -6.77 6.96 5.15
N VAL A 31 -6.16 7.89 5.90
CA VAL A 31 -5.29 8.95 5.34
C VAL A 31 -4.13 8.35 4.55
N LEU A 32 -3.45 7.34 5.10
CA LEU A 32 -2.37 6.66 4.38
C LEU A 32 -2.85 6.03 3.07
N ARG A 33 -4.07 5.47 3.06
CA ARG A 33 -4.63 4.79 1.89
C ARG A 33 -5.11 5.77 0.83
N GLU A 34 -5.86 6.80 1.20
CA GLU A 34 -6.52 7.73 0.27
C GLU A 34 -5.57 8.79 -0.26
N ASP A 35 -4.78 9.42 0.63
CA ASP A 35 -3.93 10.56 0.24
C ASP A 35 -2.56 10.10 -0.28
N PHE A 36 -2.08 8.93 0.17
CA PHE A 36 -0.71 8.48 -0.08
C PHE A 36 -0.60 7.10 -0.72
N ASN A 37 -1.71 6.45 -1.10
CA ASN A 37 -1.70 5.11 -1.69
C ASN A 37 -0.93 4.05 -0.85
N VAL A 38 -0.84 4.23 0.47
CA VAL A 38 -0.17 3.30 1.38
C VAL A 38 -1.21 2.44 2.10
N VAL A 39 -1.15 1.13 1.91
CA VAL A 39 -2.03 0.17 2.60
C VAL A 39 -1.31 -0.45 3.79
N VAL A 40 -2.06 -0.57 4.90
CA VAL A 40 -1.58 -1.15 6.15
C VAL A 40 -2.15 -2.57 6.28
N ASP A 41 -1.26 -3.54 6.38
CA ASP A 41 -1.57 -4.98 6.49
C ASP A 41 -0.87 -5.54 7.75
N GLY A 42 -1.60 -5.54 8.86
CA GLY A 42 -1.05 -5.82 10.19
C GLY A 42 0.05 -4.81 10.56
N ASN A 43 1.26 -5.31 10.82
CA ASN A 43 2.45 -4.50 11.13
C ASN A 43 3.26 -4.09 9.88
N LYS A 44 2.74 -4.34 8.67
CA LYS A 44 3.43 -3.97 7.43
C LYS A 44 2.68 -2.82 6.78
N THR A 45 3.44 -1.90 6.19
CA THR A 45 2.90 -0.88 5.29
C THR A 45 3.42 -1.14 3.89
N LYS A 46 2.52 -1.10 2.91
CA LYS A 46 2.79 -1.40 1.51
C LYS A 46 2.39 -0.19 0.70
N ASP A 47 3.33 0.32 -0.07
CA ASP A 47 3.10 1.38 -1.05
C ASP A 47 2.45 0.74 -2.29
N LEU A 48 1.22 1.12 -2.61
CA LEU A 48 0.45 0.55 -3.72
C LEU A 48 1.08 0.88 -5.07
N ASP A 49 1.81 1.98 -5.21
CA ASP A 49 2.45 2.35 -6.47
C ASP A 49 3.63 1.39 -6.73
N HIS A 50 4.42 1.07 -5.70
CA HIS A 50 5.44 0.02 -5.81
C HIS A 50 4.84 -1.36 -6.06
N VAL A 51 3.71 -1.69 -5.42
CA VAL A 51 3.00 -2.95 -5.69
C VAL A 51 2.52 -2.99 -7.14
N ALA A 52 1.96 -1.91 -7.67
CA ALA A 52 1.50 -1.81 -9.05
C ALA A 52 2.64 -2.00 -10.05
N VAL A 53 3.81 -1.39 -9.79
CA VAL A 53 5.02 -1.59 -10.61
C VAL A 53 5.46 -3.06 -10.61
N GLY A 54 5.48 -3.70 -9.44
CA GLY A 54 5.81 -5.13 -9.32
C GLY A 54 4.84 -6.04 -10.08
N LEU A 55 3.53 -5.78 -9.96
CA LEU A 55 2.51 -6.53 -10.70
C LEU A 55 2.66 -6.34 -12.21
N LYS A 56 2.94 -5.12 -12.67
CA LYS A 56 3.20 -4.85 -14.09
C LYS A 56 4.44 -5.57 -14.60
N GLY A 57 5.51 -5.65 -13.80
CA GLY A 57 6.68 -6.45 -14.12
C GLY A 57 6.36 -7.94 -14.22
N ALA A 58 5.53 -8.45 -13.30
CA ALA A 58 5.11 -9.85 -13.33
C ALA A 58 4.28 -10.20 -14.56
N MET A 59 3.44 -9.27 -15.05
CA MET A 59 2.61 -9.46 -16.25
C MET A 59 3.41 -9.64 -17.55
N HIS A 60 4.63 -9.12 -17.62
CA HIS A 60 5.45 -9.14 -18.85
C HIS A 60 6.68 -10.05 -18.74
N ASN A 61 6.75 -10.84 -17.67
CA ASN A 61 7.89 -11.72 -17.43
C ASN A 61 7.63 -13.12 -17.98
N ASP A 62 8.33 -13.48 -19.05
CA ASP A 62 8.23 -14.80 -19.71
C ASP A 62 8.62 -15.98 -18.79
N ASN A 63 9.34 -15.73 -17.69
CA ASN A 63 9.66 -16.75 -16.67
C ASN A 63 8.51 -16.99 -15.67
N ILE A 64 7.41 -16.24 -15.75
CA ILE A 64 6.22 -16.40 -14.92
C ILE A 64 5.14 -17.08 -15.75
N PRO A 65 4.46 -18.12 -15.23
CA PRO A 65 3.39 -18.81 -15.95
C PRO A 65 2.23 -17.86 -16.27
N GLU A 66 1.60 -18.04 -17.43
CA GLU A 66 0.54 -17.17 -17.96
C GLU A 66 -0.63 -16.97 -16.98
N GLU A 67 -1.04 -18.02 -16.26
CA GLU A 67 -2.06 -17.90 -15.19
C GLU A 67 -1.66 -16.87 -14.12
N SER A 68 -0.40 -16.85 -13.70
CA SER A 68 0.10 -15.90 -12.70
C SER A 68 0.26 -14.48 -13.27
N GLN A 69 0.53 -14.35 -14.57
CA GLN A 69 0.52 -13.06 -15.26
C GLN A 69 -0.91 -12.48 -15.28
N PHE A 70 -1.92 -13.31 -15.57
CA PHE A 70 -3.32 -12.91 -15.54
C PHE A 70 -3.79 -12.50 -14.15
N ILE A 71 -3.44 -13.26 -13.11
CA ILE A 71 -3.73 -12.88 -11.71
C ILE A 71 -3.10 -11.53 -11.37
N SER A 72 -1.89 -11.26 -11.87
CA SER A 72 -1.21 -9.99 -11.65
C SER A 72 -1.95 -8.84 -12.35
N ALA A 73 -2.45 -9.08 -13.57
CA ALA A 73 -3.30 -8.14 -14.31
C ALA A 73 -4.59 -7.81 -13.56
N GLU A 74 -5.28 -8.82 -13.04
CA GLU A 74 -6.52 -8.64 -12.28
C GLU A 74 -6.27 -7.83 -11.01
N LYS A 75 -5.20 -8.15 -10.27
CA LYS A 75 -4.82 -7.42 -9.04
C LYS A 75 -4.46 -5.97 -9.34
N LEU A 76 -3.73 -5.72 -10.43
CA LEU A 76 -3.37 -4.36 -10.86
C LEU A 76 -4.63 -3.54 -11.17
N GLY A 77 -5.60 -4.12 -11.88
CA GLY A 77 -6.88 -3.47 -12.18
C GLY A 77 -7.74 -3.16 -10.96
N LYS A 78 -7.55 -3.85 -9.83
CA LYS A 78 -8.22 -3.54 -8.55
C LYS A 78 -7.55 -2.40 -7.77
N ILE A 79 -6.26 -2.17 -7.99
CA ILE A 79 -5.48 -1.12 -7.31
C ILE A 79 -5.64 0.23 -8.03
N GLN A 80 -5.74 0.21 -9.36
CA GLN A 80 -5.82 1.41 -10.21
C GLN A 80 -7.27 1.87 -10.50
N LYS A 81 -8.25 1.32 -9.80
CA LYS A 81 -9.68 1.59 -9.99
C LYS A 81 -10.16 2.63 -8.98
#